data_AF-A0A932M356-F1
#
_entry.id   AF-A0A932M356-F1
#
_cell.length_a   1.000
_cell.length_b   1.000
_cell.length_c   1.000
_cell.angle_alpha   90.00
_cell.angle_beta   90.00
_cell.angle_gamma   90.00
#
_symmetry.space_group_name_H-M   'P 1'
#
loop_
_entity.id
_entity.type
_entity.pdbx_description
1 polymer ?
#
loop_
_entity_poly.entity_id
_entity_poly.type
_entity_poly.pdbx_seq_one_letter_code
_entity_poly.pdbx_strand_id
1 'polypeptide(L)'
;MHYMPDTEDEDSAAETFWPEGYKQVIREDFLQLLATHLQDGRKLRHIYQQQYSEKFTDLNQFARRIADMIAIGAENGADDAFDDIISAFLTESPLPEVPGYTRYFWPQILPEKVKKRFQQVIVDEYRQDNIYRYAHEVGYQDSYRNFDEFLNRVAWLVATGATNGADDMLGAIYRSFLAPHSPLPPARRHPRRLKLWAGHSQGD
;
A
#
# COMPACT_ATOMS: atom_id res chain seq x y z
N MET A 1 -20.19 34.42 -39.29
CA MET A 1 -20.47 33.93 -37.92
C MET A 1 -20.11 32.46 -37.90
N HIS A 2 -19.13 32.09 -37.08
CA HIS A 2 -18.62 30.72 -36.95
C HIS A 2 -19.71 29.81 -36.34
N TYR A 3 -20.03 28.72 -37.02
CA TYR A 3 -20.66 27.55 -36.40
C TYR A 3 -19.54 26.82 -35.66
N MET A 4 -19.46 26.96 -34.34
CA MET A 4 -18.79 25.97 -33.49
C MET A 4 -19.86 24.93 -33.16
N PRO A 5 -19.69 23.66 -33.53
CA PRO A 5 -20.44 22.58 -32.91
C PRO A 5 -20.05 22.57 -31.42
N ASP A 6 -21.04 22.50 -30.52
CA ASP A 6 -20.82 22.16 -29.12
C ASP A 6 -20.14 20.79 -29.07
N THR A 7 -18.83 20.76 -28.89
CA THR A 7 -18.06 19.57 -28.53
C THR A 7 -17.82 19.54 -27.01
N GLU A 8 -18.78 20.02 -26.21
CA GLU A 8 -18.71 19.89 -24.75
C GLU A 8 -18.99 18.45 -24.26
N ASP A 9 -19.36 17.52 -25.16
CA ASP A 9 -19.64 16.12 -24.82
C ASP A 9 -18.52 15.12 -25.18
N GLU A 10 -17.39 15.54 -25.77
CA GLU A 10 -16.34 14.61 -26.27
C GLU A 10 -15.07 14.49 -25.41
N ASP A 11 -14.95 15.19 -24.27
CA ASP A 11 -13.73 15.13 -23.43
C ASP A 11 -14.00 14.78 -21.96
N SER A 12 -15.07 14.02 -21.69
CA SER A 12 -15.20 13.31 -20.42
C SER A 12 -14.36 12.04 -20.45
N ALA A 13 -13.04 12.17 -20.38
CA ALA A 13 -12.19 11.06 -19.94
C ALA A 13 -12.60 10.69 -18.51
N ALA A 14 -13.54 9.75 -18.38
CA ALA A 14 -13.99 9.28 -17.07
C ALA A 14 -12.76 8.79 -16.28
N GLU A 15 -12.49 9.45 -15.15
CA GLU A 15 -11.38 9.08 -14.25
C GLU A 15 -11.47 7.60 -13.93
N THR A 16 -10.55 6.81 -14.48
CA THR A 16 -10.48 5.38 -14.21
C THR A 16 -9.49 5.15 -13.09
N PHE A 17 -9.93 4.49 -12.02
CA PHE A 17 -9.10 4.21 -10.85
C PHE A 17 -8.51 2.79 -10.91
N TRP A 18 -7.36 2.61 -10.28
CA TRP A 18 -6.82 1.27 -10.03
C TRP A 18 -7.68 0.50 -9.02
N PRO A 19 -7.74 -0.84 -9.11
CA PRO A 19 -8.29 -1.68 -8.05
C PRO A 19 -7.55 -1.44 -6.72
N GLU A 20 -8.28 -1.49 -5.60
CA GLU A 20 -7.77 -1.19 -4.26
C GLU A 20 -8.28 -2.18 -3.20
N GLY A 21 -8.77 -3.36 -3.60
CA GLY A 21 -9.33 -4.36 -2.67
C GLY A 21 -8.31 -4.85 -1.64
N TYR A 22 -7.02 -4.84 -1.97
CA TYR A 22 -5.94 -5.13 -1.01
C TYR A 22 -5.96 -4.19 0.21
N LYS A 23 -6.44 -2.93 0.06
CA LYS A 23 -6.57 -1.98 1.19
C LYS A 23 -7.61 -2.48 2.20
N GLN A 24 -8.63 -3.22 1.78
CA GLN A 24 -9.60 -3.82 2.70
C GLN A 24 -8.98 -4.91 3.57
N VAL A 25 -8.09 -5.74 3.00
CA VAL A 25 -7.35 -6.75 3.77
C VAL A 25 -6.49 -6.09 4.86
N ILE A 26 -5.87 -4.94 4.57
CA ILE A 26 -5.12 -4.16 5.56
C ILE A 26 -6.05 -3.61 6.65
N ARG A 27 -7.15 -2.98 6.26
CA ARG A 27 -8.06 -2.29 7.18
C ARG A 27 -8.84 -3.22 8.11
N GLU A 28 -9.09 -4.45 7.68
CA GLU A 28 -9.85 -5.44 8.45
C GLU A 28 -8.92 -6.41 9.18
N ASP A 29 -8.20 -7.24 8.43
CA ASP A 29 -7.45 -8.35 9.03
C ASP A 29 -6.21 -7.84 9.77
N PHE A 30 -5.39 -7.02 9.11
CA PHE A 30 -4.12 -6.57 9.66
C PHE A 30 -4.32 -5.62 10.85
N LEU A 31 -5.25 -4.66 10.74
CA LEU A 31 -5.56 -3.73 11.82
C LEU A 31 -6.09 -4.45 13.08
N GLN A 32 -6.97 -5.43 12.92
CA GLN A 32 -7.52 -6.20 14.05
C GLN A 32 -6.42 -6.99 14.77
N LEU A 33 -5.49 -7.58 14.03
CA LEU A 33 -4.33 -8.29 14.58
C LEU A 33 -3.42 -7.35 15.38
N LEU A 34 -3.07 -6.19 14.80
CA LEU A 34 -2.24 -5.18 15.46
C LEU A 34 -2.88 -4.69 16.76
N ALA A 35 -4.17 -4.35 16.73
CA ALA A 35 -4.88 -3.87 17.90
C ALA A 35 -4.86 -4.90 19.04
N THR A 36 -5.04 -6.18 18.72
CA THR A 36 -4.98 -7.28 19.69
C THR A 36 -3.58 -7.39 20.30
N HIS A 37 -2.54 -7.43 19.47
CA HIS A 37 -1.16 -7.54 19.95
C HIS A 37 -0.71 -6.35 20.81
N LEU A 38 -1.13 -5.14 20.48
CA LEU A 38 -0.74 -3.93 21.20
C LEU A 38 -1.41 -3.83 22.59
N GLN A 39 -2.63 -4.35 22.75
CA GLN A 39 -3.37 -4.30 24.01
C GLN A 39 -2.74 -5.17 25.12
N ASP A 40 -2.07 -6.25 24.73
CA ASP A 40 -1.39 -7.16 25.67
C ASP A 40 -0.03 -6.63 26.17
N GLY A 41 0.45 -5.52 25.60
CA GLY A 41 1.80 -4.99 25.85
C GLY A 41 1.94 -4.17 27.14
N ARG A 42 2.61 -4.72 28.17
CA ARG A 42 2.98 -3.97 29.40
C ARG A 42 3.80 -2.70 29.11
N LYS A 43 4.68 -2.74 28.11
CA LYS A 43 5.52 -1.59 27.71
C LYS A 43 4.71 -0.45 27.12
N LEU A 44 3.72 -0.76 26.28
CA LEU A 44 2.86 0.26 25.68
C LEU A 44 2.02 0.98 26.75
N ARG A 45 1.53 0.23 27.75
CA ARG A 45 0.85 0.80 28.92
C ARG A 45 1.71 1.82 29.66
N HIS A 46 2.98 1.52 29.87
CA HIS A 46 3.90 2.43 30.54
C HIS A 46 4.11 3.73 29.74
N ILE A 47 4.34 3.61 28.42
CA ILE A 47 4.49 4.76 27.51
C ILE A 47 3.23 5.63 27.52
N TYR A 48 2.06 4.99 27.43
CA TYR A 48 0.77 5.68 27.51
C TYR A 48 0.65 6.50 28.80
N GLN A 49 0.87 5.88 29.95
CA GLN A 49 0.74 6.53 31.26
C GLN A 49 1.69 7.71 31.42
N GLN A 50 2.92 7.60 30.92
CA GLN A 50 3.94 8.64 31.07
C GLN A 50 3.79 9.82 30.11
N GLN A 51 3.33 9.59 28.87
CA GLN A 51 3.48 10.59 27.80
C GLN A 51 2.16 10.96 27.09
N TYR A 52 1.15 10.10 27.14
CA TYR A 52 -0.03 10.20 26.25
C TYR A 52 -1.39 10.15 26.98
N SER A 53 -1.41 9.97 28.30
CA SER A 53 -2.61 9.89 29.12
C SER A 53 -3.46 11.17 29.14
N GLU A 54 -2.87 12.33 28.86
CA GLU A 54 -3.60 13.60 28.72
C GLU A 54 -4.25 13.75 27.35
N LYS A 55 -3.76 13.05 26.31
CA LYS A 55 -4.23 13.17 24.92
C LYS A 55 -5.22 12.08 24.52
N PHE A 56 -5.13 10.92 25.14
CA PHE A 56 -5.99 9.77 24.87
C PHE A 56 -6.75 9.39 26.13
N THR A 57 -8.04 9.11 25.99
CA THR A 57 -8.94 8.83 27.11
C THR A 57 -8.57 7.54 27.84
N ASP A 58 -8.11 6.54 27.10
CA ASP A 58 -7.69 5.26 27.64
C ASP A 58 -6.61 4.58 26.78
N LEU A 59 -6.03 3.50 27.32
CA LEU A 59 -5.02 2.70 26.64
C LEU A 59 -5.54 2.04 25.34
N ASN A 60 -6.82 1.69 25.28
CA ASN A 60 -7.40 1.04 24.10
C ASN A 60 -7.49 2.03 22.93
N GLN A 61 -7.89 3.27 23.19
CA GLN A 61 -7.89 4.34 22.20
C GLN A 61 -6.48 4.61 21.69
N PHE A 62 -5.50 4.69 22.59
CA PHE A 62 -4.09 4.86 22.21
C PHE A 62 -3.58 3.69 21.36
N ALA A 63 -3.81 2.44 21.79
CA ALA A 63 -3.39 1.25 21.05
C ALA A 63 -4.04 1.16 19.67
N ARG A 64 -5.34 1.49 19.56
CA ARG A 64 -6.05 1.55 18.27
C ARG A 64 -5.48 2.64 17.36
N ARG A 65 -5.08 3.79 17.92
CA ARG A 65 -4.43 4.84 17.12
C ARG A 65 -3.10 4.36 16.56
N ILE A 66 -2.26 3.71 17.36
CA ILE A 66 -1.00 3.12 16.90
C ILE A 66 -1.25 2.06 15.81
N ALA A 67 -2.23 1.18 15.99
CA ALA A 67 -2.60 0.17 15.00
C ALA A 67 -3.05 0.80 13.67
N ASP A 68 -3.91 1.82 13.71
CA ASP A 68 -4.35 2.55 12.51
C ASP A 68 -3.17 3.24 11.80
N MET A 69 -2.25 3.84 12.54
CA MET A 69 -1.05 4.45 11.96
C MET A 69 -0.20 3.42 11.21
N ILE A 70 0.07 2.26 11.81
CA ILE A 70 0.83 1.17 11.18
C ILE A 70 0.09 0.64 9.94
N ALA A 71 -1.23 0.48 10.01
CA ALA A 71 -2.04 0.08 8.86
C ALA A 71 -1.97 1.10 7.72
N ILE A 72 -2.00 2.40 8.03
CA ILE A 72 -1.77 3.48 7.03
C ILE A 72 -0.38 3.35 6.41
N GLY A 73 0.64 3.06 7.22
CA GLY A 73 1.99 2.78 6.73
C GLY A 73 2.01 1.62 5.72
N ALA A 74 1.31 0.52 6.01
CA ALA A 74 1.17 -0.59 5.08
C ALA A 74 0.42 -0.22 3.80
N GLU A 75 -0.67 0.57 3.90
CA GLU A 75 -1.40 1.04 2.72
C GLU A 75 -0.48 1.87 1.81
N ASN A 76 0.24 2.84 2.38
CA ASN A 76 1.12 3.71 1.61
C ASN A 76 2.30 2.93 1.01
N GLY A 77 2.94 2.02 1.75
CA GLY A 77 4.02 1.21 1.20
C GLY A 77 3.57 0.25 0.10
N ALA A 78 2.31 -0.21 0.12
CA ALA A 78 1.73 -0.97 -0.99
C ALA A 78 1.49 -0.07 -2.21
N ASP A 79 0.97 1.15 -2.00
CA ASP A 79 0.75 2.15 -3.05
C ASP A 79 2.07 2.52 -3.74
N ASP A 80 3.12 2.82 -2.96
CA ASP A 80 4.46 3.15 -3.46
C ASP A 80 5.04 2.00 -4.31
N ALA A 81 4.91 0.76 -3.84
CA ALA A 81 5.39 -0.41 -4.58
C ALA A 81 4.66 -0.61 -5.92
N PHE A 82 3.38 -0.29 -5.98
CA PHE A 82 2.67 -0.30 -7.25
C PHE A 82 3.11 0.85 -8.16
N ASP A 83 3.33 2.05 -7.62
CA ASP A 83 3.78 3.20 -8.42
C ASP A 83 5.15 2.90 -9.06
N ASP A 84 6.05 2.22 -8.33
CA ASP A 84 7.32 1.72 -8.87
C ASP A 84 7.12 0.66 -9.97
N ILE A 85 6.16 -0.26 -9.80
CA ILE A 85 5.83 -1.28 -10.81
C ILE A 85 5.25 -0.63 -12.08
N ILE A 86 4.32 0.32 -11.94
CA ILE A 86 3.74 1.04 -13.08
C ILE A 86 4.81 1.88 -13.78
N SER A 87 5.71 2.52 -13.03
CA SER A 87 6.87 3.21 -13.59
C SER A 87 7.73 2.25 -14.43
N ALA A 88 8.03 1.05 -13.92
CA ALA A 88 8.77 0.04 -14.67
C ALA A 88 8.04 -0.40 -15.96
N PHE A 89 6.71 -0.47 -15.95
CA PHE A 89 5.93 -0.76 -17.16
C PHE A 89 6.05 0.36 -18.19
N LEU A 90 6.00 1.61 -17.76
CA LEU A 90 6.09 2.79 -18.63
C LEU A 90 7.49 2.98 -19.23
N THR A 91 8.54 2.58 -18.50
CA THR A 91 9.92 2.69 -18.96
C THR A 91 10.48 1.38 -19.52
N GLU A 92 9.61 0.39 -19.76
CA GLU A 92 9.97 -0.95 -20.27
C GLU A 92 11.17 -1.57 -19.52
N SER A 93 11.24 -1.31 -18.21
CA SER A 93 12.34 -1.70 -17.36
C SER A 93 12.00 -3.00 -16.60
N PRO A 94 13.01 -3.76 -16.11
CA PRO A 94 12.74 -4.90 -15.23
C PRO A 94 11.86 -4.50 -14.04
N LEU A 95 11.06 -5.44 -13.53
CA LEU A 95 10.31 -5.22 -12.28
C LEU A 95 11.29 -4.78 -11.18
N PRO A 96 10.88 -3.85 -10.30
CA PRO A 96 11.77 -3.31 -9.27
C PRO A 96 12.33 -4.44 -8.40
N GLU A 97 13.59 -4.26 -8.01
CA GLU A 97 14.19 -5.13 -7.02
C GLU A 97 13.45 -5.00 -5.69
N VAL A 98 13.54 -6.06 -4.90
CA VAL A 98 12.98 -6.11 -3.55
C VAL A 98 13.66 -5.00 -2.73
N PRO A 99 12.92 -4.03 -2.17
CA PRO A 99 13.52 -3.12 -1.23
C PRO A 99 13.94 -3.96 -0.02
N GLY A 100 15.25 -4.05 0.23
CA GLY A 100 15.79 -4.79 1.36
C GLY A 100 15.19 -4.25 2.67
N TYR A 101 14.77 -5.16 3.56
CA TYR A 101 14.22 -4.80 4.87
C TYR A 101 15.24 -3.97 5.65
N THR A 102 14.97 -2.67 5.81
CA THR A 102 15.96 -1.76 6.38
C THR A 102 16.11 -1.96 7.89
N ARG A 103 15.02 -2.28 8.62
CA ARG A 103 15.01 -2.13 10.09
C ARG A 103 14.02 -3.03 10.85
N TYR A 104 13.86 -4.32 10.55
CA TYR A 104 12.95 -5.29 11.25
C TYR A 104 12.55 -4.93 12.71
N PHE A 105 11.60 -4.03 12.90
CA PHE A 105 11.17 -3.53 14.21
C PHE A 105 10.15 -4.48 14.81
N TRP A 106 9.40 -5.16 13.95
CA TRP A 106 8.49 -6.23 14.29
C TRP A 106 8.60 -7.36 13.26
N PRO A 107 9.32 -8.45 13.60
CA PRO A 107 9.43 -9.62 12.73
C PRO A 107 8.04 -10.17 12.40
N GLN A 108 7.77 -10.38 11.11
CA GLN A 108 6.48 -10.89 10.62
C GLN A 108 5.29 -10.00 11.01
N ILE A 109 5.47 -8.68 10.97
CA ILE A 109 4.40 -7.72 11.25
C ILE A 109 3.11 -8.04 10.47
N LEU A 110 3.23 -8.51 9.23
CA LEU A 110 2.14 -9.09 8.46
C LEU A 110 2.20 -10.63 8.55
N PRO A 111 1.27 -11.29 9.27
CA PRO A 111 1.29 -12.75 9.38
C PRO A 111 1.07 -13.42 8.02
N GLU A 112 1.68 -14.58 7.82
CA GLU A 112 1.66 -15.30 6.53
C GLU A 112 0.25 -15.54 5.98
N LYS A 113 -0.74 -15.79 6.86
CA LYS A 113 -2.15 -15.94 6.46
C LYS A 113 -2.70 -14.66 5.83
N VAL A 114 -2.45 -13.50 6.43
CA VAL A 114 -2.90 -12.20 5.91
C VAL A 114 -2.13 -11.86 4.65
N LYS A 115 -0.82 -12.10 4.63
CA LYS A 115 0.03 -11.91 3.45
C LYS A 115 -0.47 -12.69 2.24
N LYS A 116 -0.84 -13.97 2.41
CA LYS A 116 -1.41 -14.80 1.35
C LYS A 116 -2.76 -14.27 0.86
N ARG A 117 -3.66 -13.89 1.77
CA ARG A 117 -4.95 -13.29 1.39
C ARG A 117 -4.75 -11.99 0.61
N PHE A 118 -3.85 -11.14 1.10
CA PHE A 118 -3.48 -9.88 0.46
C PHE A 118 -2.97 -10.10 -0.97
N GLN A 119 -2.04 -11.04 -1.15
CA GLN A 119 -1.52 -11.40 -2.47
C GLN A 119 -2.59 -11.97 -3.39
N GLN A 120 -3.46 -12.84 -2.87
CA GLN A 120 -4.55 -13.43 -3.66
C GLN A 120 -5.51 -12.36 -4.18
N VAL A 121 -5.90 -11.39 -3.34
CA VAL A 121 -6.77 -10.28 -3.77
C VAL A 121 -6.12 -9.49 -4.92
N ILE A 122 -4.81 -9.21 -4.83
CA ILE A 122 -4.10 -8.53 -5.92
C ILE A 122 -4.12 -9.38 -7.20
N VAL A 123 -3.81 -10.67 -7.11
CA VAL A 123 -3.84 -11.54 -8.29
C VAL A 123 -5.24 -11.57 -8.92
N ASP A 124 -6.29 -11.68 -8.11
CA ASP A 124 -7.67 -11.76 -8.59
C ASP A 124 -8.12 -10.45 -9.27
N GLU A 125 -7.81 -9.30 -8.67
CA GLU A 125 -8.16 -7.98 -9.21
C GLU A 125 -7.39 -7.68 -10.50
N TYR A 126 -6.08 -7.91 -10.50
CA TYR A 126 -5.20 -7.48 -11.58
C TYR A 126 -5.09 -8.49 -12.73
N ARG A 127 -5.56 -9.74 -12.54
CA ARG A 127 -5.70 -10.72 -13.64
C ARG A 127 -6.64 -10.25 -14.75
N GLN A 128 -7.63 -9.44 -14.41
CA GLN A 128 -8.59 -8.89 -15.36
C GLN A 128 -8.14 -7.55 -15.95
N ASP A 129 -7.00 -7.00 -15.52
CA ASP A 129 -6.52 -5.71 -15.94
C ASP A 129 -5.70 -5.80 -17.23
N ASN A 130 -6.13 -5.08 -18.26
CA ASN A 130 -5.48 -5.09 -19.58
C ASN A 130 -4.05 -4.53 -19.54
N ILE A 131 -3.74 -3.59 -18.63
CA ILE A 131 -2.41 -2.98 -18.54
C ILE A 131 -1.38 -4.03 -18.10
N TYR A 132 -1.75 -4.90 -17.15
CA TYR A 132 -0.86 -5.95 -16.66
C TYR A 132 -0.65 -7.04 -17.72
N ARG A 133 -1.69 -7.40 -18.46
CA ARG A 133 -1.57 -8.35 -19.59
C ARG A 133 -0.65 -7.80 -20.67
N TYR A 134 -0.90 -6.55 -21.07
CA TYR A 134 -0.07 -5.87 -22.05
C TYR A 134 1.39 -5.79 -21.60
N ALA A 135 1.66 -5.33 -20.38
CA ALA A 135 3.01 -5.25 -19.83
C ALA A 135 3.71 -6.61 -19.86
N HIS A 136 3.01 -7.69 -19.50
CA HIS A 136 3.55 -9.04 -19.59
C HIS A 136 3.91 -9.43 -21.03
N GLU A 137 3.01 -9.24 -21.98
CA GLU A 137 3.21 -9.59 -23.40
C GLU A 137 4.38 -8.82 -24.02
N VAL A 138 4.52 -7.54 -23.73
CA VAL A 138 5.53 -6.69 -24.41
C VAL A 138 6.88 -6.63 -23.69
N GLY A 139 6.91 -6.75 -22.37
CA GLY A 139 8.11 -6.48 -21.57
C GLY A 139 8.60 -7.64 -20.70
N TYR A 140 7.77 -8.64 -20.41
CA TYR A 140 8.09 -9.64 -19.38
C TYR A 140 7.87 -11.10 -19.78
N GLN A 141 7.34 -11.39 -20.98
CA GLN A 141 7.03 -12.76 -21.42
C GLN A 141 8.27 -13.66 -21.47
N ASP A 142 9.45 -13.11 -21.75
CA ASP A 142 10.70 -13.87 -21.75
C ASP A 142 11.28 -14.09 -20.34
N SER A 143 10.83 -13.30 -19.36
CA SER A 143 11.32 -13.34 -17.97
C SER A 143 10.48 -14.23 -17.05
N TYR A 144 9.21 -14.48 -17.40
CA TYR A 144 8.28 -15.29 -16.62
C TYR A 144 7.63 -16.35 -17.50
N ARG A 145 7.39 -17.55 -16.97
CA ARG A 145 6.88 -18.68 -17.78
C ARG A 145 5.46 -18.44 -18.27
N ASN A 146 4.68 -17.67 -17.53
CA ASN A 146 3.31 -17.31 -17.86
C ASN A 146 2.85 -16.07 -17.07
N PHE A 147 1.70 -15.53 -17.46
CA PHE A 147 1.11 -14.34 -16.86
C PHE A 147 0.79 -14.52 -15.36
N ASP A 148 0.42 -15.72 -14.93
CA ASP A 148 0.13 -16.00 -13.52
C ASP A 148 1.40 -15.92 -12.67
N GLU A 149 2.54 -16.39 -13.16
CA GLU A 149 3.84 -16.25 -12.49
C GLU A 149 4.25 -14.77 -12.35
N PHE A 150 4.08 -13.99 -13.42
CA PHE A 150 4.31 -12.55 -13.42
C PHE A 150 3.42 -11.83 -12.39
N LEU A 151 2.11 -12.12 -12.36
CA LEU A 151 1.21 -11.51 -11.39
C LEU A 151 1.52 -11.93 -9.95
N ASN A 152 1.92 -13.17 -9.72
CA ASN A 152 2.38 -13.60 -8.40
C ASN A 152 3.62 -12.82 -7.96
N ARG A 153 4.53 -12.50 -8.90
CA ARG A 153 5.70 -11.66 -8.62
C ARG A 153 5.30 -10.22 -8.26
N VAL A 154 4.38 -9.62 -9.00
CA VAL A 154 3.78 -8.31 -8.69
C VAL A 154 3.16 -8.32 -7.29
N ALA A 155 2.27 -9.26 -7.01
CA ALA A 155 1.59 -9.37 -5.71
C ALA A 155 2.60 -9.54 -4.56
N TRP A 156 3.67 -10.29 -4.80
CA TRP A 156 4.75 -10.45 -3.84
C TRP A 156 5.53 -9.15 -3.58
N LEU A 157 5.82 -8.36 -4.61
CA LEU A 157 6.47 -7.05 -4.48
C LEU A 157 5.60 -6.09 -3.67
N VAL A 158 4.32 -5.99 -4.01
CA VAL A 158 3.37 -5.10 -3.30
C VAL A 158 3.21 -5.52 -1.84
N ALA A 159 3.11 -6.83 -1.55
CA ALA A 159 3.05 -7.31 -0.17
C ALA A 159 4.34 -6.99 0.62
N THR A 160 5.49 -6.96 -0.07
CA THR A 160 6.75 -6.55 0.54
C THR A 160 6.76 -5.04 0.81
N GLY A 161 6.30 -4.22 -0.14
CA GLY A 161 6.10 -2.78 0.07
C GLY A 161 5.18 -2.47 1.25
N ALA A 162 4.06 -3.17 1.37
CA ALA A 162 3.15 -3.06 2.52
C ALA A 162 3.84 -3.38 3.85
N THR A 163 4.68 -4.43 3.86
CA THR A 163 5.44 -4.81 5.05
C THR A 163 6.47 -3.74 5.43
N ASN A 164 7.17 -3.19 4.44
CA ASN A 164 8.16 -2.13 4.65
C ASN A 164 7.51 -0.84 5.15
N GLY A 165 6.39 -0.41 4.56
CA GLY A 165 5.67 0.79 5.00
C GLY A 165 5.13 0.66 6.43
N ALA A 166 4.69 -0.53 6.85
CA ALA A 166 4.34 -0.80 8.24
C ALA A 166 5.56 -0.70 9.18
N ASP A 167 6.70 -1.27 8.78
CA ASP A 167 7.95 -1.24 9.55
C ASP A 167 8.51 0.20 9.67
N ASP A 168 8.47 0.98 8.61
CA ASP A 168 8.90 2.39 8.60
C ASP A 168 8.03 3.26 9.52
N MET A 169 6.71 3.07 9.47
CA MET A 169 5.79 3.75 10.37
C MET A 169 6.04 3.34 11.83
N LEU A 170 6.27 2.05 12.08
CA LEU A 170 6.61 1.56 13.41
C LEU A 170 7.93 2.18 13.90
N GLY A 171 8.94 2.30 13.05
CA GLY A 171 10.19 2.99 13.34
C GLY A 171 10.01 4.48 13.62
N ALA A 172 9.07 5.15 12.94
CA ALA A 172 8.71 6.53 13.25
C ALA A 172 8.03 6.66 14.62
N ILE A 173 7.10 5.75 14.94
CA ILE A 173 6.41 5.70 16.24
C ILE A 173 7.41 5.44 17.36
N TYR A 174 8.32 4.47 17.20
CA TYR A 174 9.34 4.19 18.20
C TYR A 174 10.23 5.39 18.48
N ARG A 175 10.62 6.15 17.45
CA ARG A 175 11.39 7.40 17.63
C ARG A 175 10.60 8.44 18.45
N SER A 176 9.29 8.56 18.24
CA SER A 176 8.45 9.43 19.08
C SER A 176 8.36 8.96 20.53
N PHE A 177 8.43 7.66 20.81
CA PHE A 177 8.42 7.16 22.21
C PHE A 177 9.72 7.46 22.96
N LEU A 178 10.86 7.54 22.25
CA LEU A 178 12.17 7.81 22.86
C LEU A 178 12.36 9.27 23.25
N ALA A 179 11.63 10.21 22.62
CA ALA A 179 11.70 11.62 22.93
C ALA A 179 10.54 12.04 23.86
N PRO A 180 10.79 12.48 25.11
CA PRO A 180 9.74 12.88 26.04
C PRO A 180 8.82 13.95 25.43
N HIS A 181 7.50 13.75 25.60
CA HIS A 181 6.44 14.64 25.09
C HIS A 181 6.42 14.85 23.57
N SER A 182 7.17 14.06 22.80
CA SER A 182 7.14 14.12 21.34
C SER A 182 5.75 13.73 20.82
N PRO A 183 5.20 14.42 19.81
CA PRO A 183 3.98 13.98 19.17
C PRO A 183 4.20 12.65 18.43
N LEU A 184 3.13 11.87 18.29
CA LEU A 184 3.11 10.76 17.34
C LEU A 184 3.31 11.30 15.92
N PRO A 185 3.99 10.55 15.03
CA PRO A 185 4.16 10.99 13.65
C PRO A 185 2.81 11.16 12.94
N PRO A 186 2.73 12.01 11.90
CA PRO A 186 1.54 12.07 11.07
C PRO A 186 1.35 10.74 10.34
N ALA A 187 0.10 10.28 10.25
CA ALA A 187 -0.29 9.15 9.42
C ALA A 187 -1.43 9.59 8.52
N ARG A 188 -1.16 9.69 7.22
CA ARG A 188 -2.12 10.11 6.19
C ARG A 188 -2.09 9.11 5.05
N ARG A 189 -3.28 8.63 4.66
CA ARG A 189 -3.46 7.75 3.50
C ARG A 189 -3.26 8.54 2.21
N HIS A 190 -2.66 7.91 1.22
CA HIS A 190 -2.62 8.44 -0.14
C HIS A 190 -4.04 8.53 -0.73
N PRO A 191 -4.31 9.49 -1.64
CA PRO A 191 -5.55 9.51 -2.40
C PRO A 191 -5.67 8.24 -3.26
N ARG A 192 -6.88 7.98 -3.78
CA ARG A 192 -7.09 6.85 -4.70
C ARG A 192 -6.21 7.02 -5.94
N ARG A 193 -5.62 5.92 -6.39
CA ARG A 193 -4.68 5.94 -7.52
C ARG A 193 -5.42 5.99 -8.85
N LEU A 194 -5.10 6.98 -9.67
CA LEU A 194 -5.64 7.18 -11.02
C LEU A 194 -4.85 6.37 -12.05
N LYS A 195 -5.53 5.80 -13.05
CA LYS A 195 -4.88 5.19 -14.20
C LYS A 195 -4.50 6.27 -15.22
N LEU A 196 -3.24 6.69 -15.22
CA LEU A 196 -2.73 7.72 -16.14
C LEU A 196 -2.22 7.15 -17.49
N TRP A 197 -2.70 5.97 -17.90
CA TRP A 197 -2.21 5.26 -19.10
C TRP A 197 -2.83 5.77 -20.43
N ALA A 198 -3.73 6.75 -20.38
CA ALA A 198 -4.35 7.32 -21.58
C ALA A 198 -3.41 8.32 -22.26
N GLY A 199 -2.59 7.84 -23.21
CA GLY A 199 -1.75 8.72 -24.02
C GLY A 199 -1.03 8.08 -25.21
N HIS A 200 -0.92 6.75 -25.29
CA HIS A 200 -0.21 6.07 -26.38
C HIS A 200 -1.04 4.98 -27.05
N SER A 201 -2.27 5.32 -27.43
CA SER A 201 -3.09 4.48 -28.30
C SER A 201 -3.97 5.34 -29.18
N GLN A 202 -3.38 6.05 -30.15
CA GLN A 202 -3.96 6.30 -31.47
C GLN A 202 -2.99 7.14 -32.31
N GLY A 203 -2.53 6.53 -33.39
CA GLY A 203 -1.61 7.09 -34.37
C GLY A 203 -1.32 5.99 -35.38
N ASP A 204 -2.39 5.50 -36.03
CA ASP A 204 -2.31 4.81 -37.32
C ASP A 204 -1.77 5.78 -38.40
#